data_AF-A0A367XTH7-F1
#
_entry.id   AF-A0A367XTH7-F1
#
_cell.length_a   1.000
_cell.length_b   1.000
_cell.length_c   1.000
_cell.angle_alpha   90.00
_cell.angle_beta   90.00
_cell.angle_gamma   90.00
#
_symmetry.space_group_name_H-M   'P 1'
#
loop_
_entity.id
_entity.type
_entity.pdbx_description
1 polymer ?
#
loop_
_entity_poly.entity_id
_entity_poly.type
_entity_poly.pdbx_seq_one_letter_code
_entity_poly.pdbx_strand_id
1 'polypeptide(L)'
;MKKKKSPVHKRKHKGAPYEPSTKPFWFIFTALYLFGCVLIFFSAIGLPLDIIEIPNFNFKFNFTTYTPVDLIMSRPLFKTLSAKSAFQLDQELMSSGEFSIDQLMEIAGLAVAQVVHKEFQPPPPPATSKVLVLVGPGNNGGDGLVAARHLKLWGSYDPVIYYPKKSTSNPLYGRLVKQLQDLDVTELSTLDEVKHLLDRRNSGVALIIDSLFGFSFKPPLRPPFDDLIGYLSSNNESLPPIVAVDIPSGWDVDDGPAGVDIGASVLVSLTAPKPAALKFTGSHYLGGRFINPHIAEKYDIGDVIAKYKGDEMVVKL
;
A
#
# COMPACT_ATOMS: atom_id res chain seq x y z
N MET A 1 -31.69 54.40 16.62
CA MET A 1 -30.76 55.50 16.29
C MET A 1 -29.32 54.97 16.22
N LYS A 2 -28.64 55.29 15.10
CA LYS A 2 -27.18 55.39 14.86
C LYS A 2 -26.27 54.13 14.99
N LYS A 3 -26.00 53.56 13.81
CA LYS A 3 -24.76 52.84 13.43
C LYS A 3 -23.51 53.71 13.70
N LYS A 4 -22.41 53.13 14.18
CA LYS A 4 -21.05 53.71 14.07
C LYS A 4 -20.15 52.76 13.27
N LYS A 5 -19.63 53.30 12.16
CA LYS A 5 -18.63 52.70 11.26
C LYS A 5 -17.23 53.00 11.78
N SER A 6 -16.32 52.04 11.67
CA SER A 6 -14.87 52.22 11.85
C SER A 6 -14.19 52.45 10.48
N PRO A 7 -13.09 53.25 10.39
CA PRO A 7 -12.61 53.78 9.13
C PRO A 7 -11.62 52.85 8.41
N VAL A 8 -11.73 52.84 7.08
CA VAL A 8 -10.84 52.17 6.12
C VAL A 8 -9.61 53.05 5.87
N HIS A 9 -8.40 52.51 6.08
CA HIS A 9 -7.16 53.16 5.67
C HIS A 9 -6.78 52.76 4.23
N LYS A 10 -6.84 53.74 3.33
CA LYS A 10 -6.34 53.66 1.95
C LYS A 10 -4.81 53.79 1.94
N ARG A 11 -4.09 52.74 1.53
CA ARG A 11 -2.69 52.86 1.10
C ARG A 11 -2.65 53.24 -0.38
N LYS A 12 -2.00 54.36 -0.70
CA LYS A 12 -1.73 54.83 -2.06
C LYS A 12 -0.64 53.98 -2.70
N HIS A 13 -0.93 53.34 -3.82
CA HIS A 13 0.07 52.80 -4.74
C HIS A 13 0.77 53.96 -5.47
N LYS A 14 2.11 54.00 -5.41
CA LYS A 14 2.95 54.72 -6.38
C LYS A 14 3.56 53.68 -7.31
N GLY A 15 3.21 53.76 -8.60
CA GLY A 15 3.75 52.91 -9.65
C GLY A 15 5.18 53.30 -10.04
N ALA A 16 5.96 52.29 -10.41
CA ALA A 16 7.19 52.45 -11.18
C ALA A 16 6.89 52.23 -12.69
N PRO A 17 7.67 52.81 -13.61
CA PRO A 17 7.34 52.81 -15.04
C PRO A 17 7.58 51.45 -15.69
N TYR A 18 6.70 51.11 -16.63
CA TYR A 18 6.75 49.93 -17.49
C TYR A 18 7.54 50.25 -18.76
N GLU A 19 8.70 49.61 -18.95
CA GLU A 19 9.38 49.55 -20.25
C GLU A 19 8.98 48.27 -21.00
N PRO A 20 8.58 48.33 -22.28
CA PRO A 20 8.15 47.17 -23.04
C PRO A 20 9.36 46.49 -23.71
N SER A 21 9.76 45.30 -23.23
CA SER A 21 10.59 44.40 -24.04
C SER A 21 9.71 43.43 -24.80
N THR A 22 9.71 43.60 -26.11
CA THR A 22 8.87 42.92 -27.09
C THR A 22 9.48 41.57 -27.52
N LYS A 23 8.81 40.47 -27.14
CA LYS A 23 8.59 39.17 -27.84
C LYS A 23 9.81 38.26 -28.19
N PRO A 24 9.62 36.91 -28.36
CA PRO A 24 8.42 36.10 -28.07
C PRO A 24 8.72 34.71 -27.43
N PHE A 25 8.14 34.46 -26.25
CA PHE A 25 7.93 33.08 -25.72
C PHE A 25 7.09 32.21 -26.66
N TRP A 26 6.25 32.84 -27.49
CA TRP A 26 5.43 32.17 -28.51
C TRP A 26 6.28 31.48 -29.59
N PHE A 27 7.46 32.01 -29.96
CA PHE A 27 8.29 31.37 -30.99
C PHE A 27 8.82 30.02 -30.53
N ILE A 28 9.17 29.89 -29.25
CA ILE A 28 9.70 28.65 -28.67
C ILE A 28 8.62 27.58 -28.62
N PHE A 29 7.40 27.93 -28.20
CA PHE A 29 6.28 26.98 -28.19
C PHE A 29 5.84 26.57 -29.60
N THR A 30 5.85 27.50 -30.55
CA THR A 30 5.50 27.19 -31.94
C THR A 30 6.57 26.30 -32.58
N ALA A 31 7.86 26.55 -32.29
CA ALA A 31 8.96 25.73 -32.76
C ALA A 31 8.96 24.31 -32.14
N LEU A 32 8.67 24.17 -30.84
CA LEU A 32 8.55 22.87 -30.17
C LEU A 32 7.34 22.07 -30.67
N TYR A 33 6.21 22.73 -30.92
CA TYR A 33 5.03 22.08 -31.47
C TYR A 33 5.25 21.62 -32.92
N LEU A 34 5.82 22.48 -33.77
CA LEU A 34 6.20 22.10 -35.14
C LEU A 34 7.23 20.97 -35.14
N PHE A 35 8.23 21.00 -34.26
CA PHE A 35 9.22 19.94 -34.13
C PHE A 35 8.59 18.61 -33.67
N GLY A 36 7.66 18.65 -32.72
CA GLY A 36 6.87 17.49 -32.31
C GLY A 36 6.02 16.91 -33.45
N CYS A 37 5.37 17.76 -34.25
CA CYS A 37 4.61 17.33 -35.42
C CYS A 37 5.50 16.72 -36.51
N VAL A 38 6.70 17.26 -36.73
CA VAL A 38 7.69 16.70 -37.67
C VAL A 38 8.16 15.32 -37.19
N LEU A 39 8.50 15.15 -35.91
CA LEU A 39 8.91 13.85 -35.36
C LEU A 39 7.82 12.77 -35.51
N ILE A 40 6.56 13.13 -35.26
CA ILE A 40 5.41 12.23 -35.44
C ILE A 40 5.24 11.86 -36.92
N PHE A 41 5.38 12.83 -37.84
CA PHE A 41 5.25 12.59 -39.27
C PHE A 41 6.36 11.68 -39.82
N PHE A 42 7.62 11.90 -39.42
CA PHE A 42 8.76 11.07 -39.83
C PHE A 42 8.70 9.64 -39.23
N SER A 43 8.22 9.51 -37.99
CA SER A 43 7.92 8.21 -37.38
C SER A 43 6.82 7.44 -38.12
N ALA A 44 5.82 8.12 -38.67
CA ALA A 44 4.71 7.48 -39.37
C ALA A 44 5.09 6.94 -40.77
N ILE A 45 6.14 7.47 -41.40
CA ILE A 45 6.62 7.07 -42.74
C ILE A 45 7.90 6.21 -42.71
N GLY A 46 8.39 5.85 -41.53
CA GLY A 46 9.48 4.88 -41.36
C GLY A 46 10.86 5.36 -41.83
N LEU A 47 11.10 6.67 -41.88
CA LEU A 47 12.41 7.22 -42.23
C LEU A 47 13.29 7.38 -40.97
N PRO A 48 14.59 7.03 -41.03
CA PRO A 48 15.51 7.22 -39.91
C PRO A 48 15.72 8.72 -39.63
N LEU A 49 15.69 9.09 -38.34
CA LEU A 49 15.79 10.48 -37.85
C LEU A 49 17.23 11.00 -37.71
N ASP A 50 18.15 10.43 -38.47
CA ASP A 50 19.54 10.86 -38.45
C ASP A 50 19.70 12.04 -39.40
N ILE A 51 19.96 13.21 -38.81
CA ILE A 51 20.35 14.49 -39.42
C ILE A 51 19.18 15.46 -39.65
N ILE A 52 18.85 16.23 -38.60
CA ILE A 52 18.29 17.58 -38.72
C ILE A 52 19.30 18.54 -38.11
N GLU A 53 20.09 19.25 -38.94
CA GLU A 53 20.94 20.35 -38.48
C GLU A 53 20.13 21.66 -38.48
N ILE A 54 19.97 22.27 -37.31
CA ILE A 54 19.48 23.64 -37.17
C ILE A 54 20.70 24.54 -36.94
N PRO A 55 21.01 25.50 -37.84
CA PRO A 55 22.17 26.37 -37.64
C PRO A 55 22.01 27.21 -36.37
N ASN A 56 23.05 27.25 -35.54
CA ASN A 56 23.21 28.01 -34.27
C ASN A 56 22.71 27.38 -32.95
N PHE A 57 22.30 26.10 -32.89
CA PHE A 57 22.03 25.42 -31.61
C PHE A 57 22.67 24.02 -31.56
N ASN A 58 23.75 23.86 -30.80
CA ASN A 58 24.37 22.56 -30.53
C ASN A 58 23.67 21.84 -29.36
N PHE A 59 22.60 21.10 -29.64
CA PHE A 59 22.09 20.08 -28.71
C PHE A 59 22.38 18.68 -29.28
N LYS A 60 23.23 17.91 -28.59
CA LYS A 60 23.36 16.48 -28.86
C LYS A 60 22.28 15.74 -28.08
N PHE A 61 21.25 15.25 -28.77
CA PHE A 61 20.30 14.30 -28.21
C PHE A 61 20.79 12.88 -28.53
N ASN A 62 21.10 12.09 -27.50
CA ASN A 62 21.26 10.64 -27.66
C ASN A 62 19.86 10.04 -27.77
N PHE A 63 19.42 9.74 -29.00
CA PHE A 63 18.22 8.96 -29.23
C PHE A 63 18.56 7.47 -29.09
N THR A 64 18.36 6.93 -27.89
CA THR A 64 18.21 5.49 -27.74
C THR A 64 16.92 5.11 -28.47
N THR A 65 17.02 4.23 -29.46
CA THR A 65 15.88 3.77 -30.26
C THR A 65 14.84 3.10 -29.35
N TYR A 66 13.75 3.80 -29.05
CA TYR A 66 12.57 3.19 -28.44
C TYR A 66 11.80 2.44 -29.53
N THR A 67 11.89 1.11 -29.52
CA THR A 67 10.99 0.27 -30.32
C THR A 67 9.56 0.45 -29.82
N PRO A 68 8.54 0.52 -30.70
CA PRO A 68 7.15 0.64 -30.30
C PRO A 68 6.64 -0.68 -29.72
N VAL A 69 7.00 -0.95 -28.46
CA VAL A 69 6.43 -2.02 -27.63
C VAL A 69 5.94 -1.48 -26.28
N ASP A 70 6.27 -0.23 -25.93
CA ASP A 70 6.02 0.31 -24.58
C ASP A 70 4.64 0.99 -24.39
N LEU A 71 3.68 0.72 -25.28
CA LEU A 71 2.27 1.12 -25.08
C LEU A 71 1.32 -0.08 -25.08
N ILE A 72 1.78 -1.22 -24.54
CA ILE A 72 0.88 -2.18 -23.91
C ILE A 72 0.76 -1.70 -22.47
N MET A 73 -0.40 -1.17 -22.09
CA MET A 73 -0.73 -1.02 -20.66
C MET A 73 -0.46 -2.37 -20.03
N SER A 74 0.60 -2.46 -19.21
CA SER A 74 1.07 -3.71 -18.61
C SER A 74 -0.10 -4.29 -17.83
N ARG A 75 -0.81 -5.25 -18.43
CA ARG A 75 -1.80 -6.03 -17.71
C ARG A 75 -1.07 -6.61 -16.51
N PRO A 76 -1.65 -6.53 -15.31
CA PRO A 76 -1.03 -7.12 -14.15
C PRO A 76 -0.72 -8.58 -14.43
N LEU A 77 0.51 -8.99 -14.14
CA LEU A 77 1.14 -10.24 -14.55
C LEU A 77 0.65 -11.44 -13.72
N PHE A 78 -0.56 -11.35 -13.20
CA PHE A 78 -1.18 -12.33 -12.32
C PHE A 78 -2.71 -12.19 -12.28
N LYS A 79 -3.39 -13.32 -12.13
CA LYS A 79 -4.83 -13.38 -11.88
C LYS A 79 -5.17 -12.98 -10.44
N THR A 80 -6.42 -12.53 -10.27
CA THR A 80 -6.94 -12.04 -9.00
C THR A 80 -8.24 -12.74 -8.62
N LEU A 81 -8.51 -12.89 -7.34
CA LEU A 81 -9.78 -13.39 -6.80
C LEU A 81 -10.67 -12.26 -6.33
N SER A 82 -11.85 -12.13 -6.93
CA SER A 82 -12.88 -11.21 -6.44
C SER A 82 -13.22 -11.46 -4.96
N ALA A 83 -13.75 -10.47 -4.26
CA ALA A 83 -14.20 -10.62 -2.87
C ALA A 83 -15.16 -11.82 -2.70
N LYS A 84 -16.06 -12.02 -3.67
CA LYS A 84 -16.98 -13.16 -3.69
C LYS A 84 -16.25 -14.49 -3.84
N SER A 85 -15.31 -14.59 -4.77
CA SER A 85 -14.55 -15.82 -5.01
C SER A 85 -13.61 -16.15 -3.84
N ALA A 86 -12.99 -15.13 -3.24
CA ALA A 86 -12.17 -15.29 -2.03
C ALA A 86 -13.00 -15.86 -0.88
N PHE A 87 -14.21 -15.33 -0.66
CA PHE A 87 -15.14 -15.88 0.35
C PHE A 87 -15.55 -17.33 0.08
N GLN A 88 -15.77 -17.69 -1.18
CA GLN A 88 -16.10 -19.07 -1.56
C GLN A 88 -14.93 -20.02 -1.33
N LEU A 89 -13.72 -19.60 -1.69
CA LEU A 89 -12.49 -20.37 -1.47
C LEU A 89 -12.26 -20.59 0.02
N ASP A 90 -12.33 -19.55 0.84
CA ASP A 90 -12.16 -19.66 2.30
C ASP A 90 -13.18 -20.64 2.91
N GLN A 91 -14.45 -20.54 2.51
CA GLN A 91 -15.46 -21.48 2.97
C GLN A 91 -15.15 -22.91 2.52
N GLU A 92 -14.68 -23.13 1.30
CA GLU A 92 -14.33 -24.45 0.80
C GLU A 92 -13.19 -25.08 1.60
N LEU A 93 -12.09 -24.34 1.81
CA LEU A 93 -10.94 -24.80 2.58
C LEU A 93 -11.32 -25.23 4.01
N MET A 94 -12.28 -24.53 4.62
CA MET A 94 -12.73 -24.81 5.99
C MET A 94 -13.86 -25.83 6.07
N SER A 95 -14.73 -25.94 5.05
CA SER A 95 -15.91 -26.81 5.08
C SER A 95 -15.64 -28.23 4.62
N SER A 96 -14.67 -28.45 3.72
CA SER A 96 -14.25 -29.80 3.32
C SER A 96 -13.48 -30.53 4.43
N GLY A 97 -13.11 -29.82 5.51
CA GLY A 97 -12.30 -30.34 6.60
C GLY A 97 -10.81 -30.34 6.31
N GLU A 98 -10.36 -29.69 5.23
CA GLU A 98 -8.94 -29.61 4.85
C GLU A 98 -8.12 -28.77 5.81
N PHE A 99 -8.66 -27.64 6.29
CA PHE A 99 -7.96 -26.75 7.21
C PHE A 99 -8.85 -26.20 8.31
N SER A 100 -8.28 -26.04 9.50
CA SER A 100 -8.87 -25.20 10.54
C SER A 100 -8.50 -23.73 10.31
N ILE A 101 -9.32 -22.82 10.83
CA ILE A 101 -9.01 -21.39 10.83
C ILE A 101 -7.69 -21.09 11.56
N ASP A 102 -7.39 -21.80 12.65
CA ASP A 102 -6.13 -21.65 13.39
C ASP A 102 -4.91 -21.95 12.49
N GLN A 103 -5.00 -23.00 11.65
CA GLN A 103 -3.91 -23.37 10.74
C GLN A 103 -3.70 -22.32 9.64
N LEU A 104 -4.77 -21.88 8.99
CA LEU A 104 -4.68 -20.88 7.91
C LEU A 104 -4.14 -19.55 8.43
N MET A 105 -4.63 -19.11 9.59
CA MET A 105 -4.20 -17.87 10.26
C MET A 105 -2.74 -17.94 10.70
N GLU A 106 -2.28 -19.08 11.20
CA GLU A 106 -0.87 -19.25 11.58
C GLU A 106 0.05 -19.10 10.36
N ILE A 107 -0.32 -19.69 9.23
CA ILE A 107 0.44 -19.61 7.98
C ILE A 107 0.40 -18.19 7.41
N ALA A 108 -0.76 -17.55 7.43
CA ALA A 108 -0.95 -16.19 6.94
C ALA A 108 -0.14 -15.16 7.75
N GLY A 109 -0.25 -15.19 9.08
CA GLY A 109 0.50 -14.27 9.94
C GLY A 109 2.01 -14.49 9.90
N LEU A 110 2.47 -15.75 9.78
CA LEU A 110 3.89 -16.04 9.54
C LEU A 110 4.37 -15.44 8.20
N ALA A 111 3.56 -15.56 7.14
CA ALA A 111 3.88 -14.96 5.84
C ALA A 111 3.99 -13.43 5.94
N VAL A 112 3.08 -12.76 6.66
CA VAL A 112 3.17 -11.31 6.92
C VAL A 112 4.47 -10.95 7.63
N ALA A 113 4.82 -11.68 8.70
CA ALA A 113 6.07 -11.46 9.42
C ALA A 113 7.30 -11.65 8.49
N GLN A 114 7.29 -12.66 7.63
CA GLN A 114 8.37 -12.93 6.69
C GLN A 114 8.51 -11.82 5.64
N VAL A 115 7.40 -11.27 5.13
CA VAL A 115 7.47 -10.10 4.24
C VAL A 115 8.06 -8.92 4.98
N VAL A 116 7.61 -8.64 6.20
CA VAL A 116 8.19 -7.56 7.02
C VAL A 116 9.70 -7.73 7.16
N HIS A 117 10.18 -8.93 7.46
CA HIS A 117 11.61 -9.18 7.62
C HIS A 117 12.41 -9.18 6.31
N LYS A 118 11.82 -9.58 5.19
CA LYS A 118 12.45 -9.48 3.87
C LYS A 118 12.55 -8.02 3.39
N GLU A 119 11.52 -7.22 3.62
CA GLU A 119 11.45 -5.84 3.12
C GLU A 119 12.14 -4.84 4.07
N PHE A 120 12.05 -5.06 5.38
CA PHE A 120 12.60 -4.17 6.41
C PHE A 120 13.61 -4.94 7.25
N GLN A 121 14.90 -4.84 6.90
CA GLN A 121 15.96 -5.50 7.66
C GLN A 121 16.07 -4.86 9.06
N PRO A 122 15.84 -5.61 10.15
CA PRO A 122 15.95 -5.09 11.50
C PRO A 122 17.43 -5.06 11.94
N PRO A 123 17.77 -4.33 13.01
CA PRO A 123 19.09 -4.46 13.62
C PRO A 123 19.27 -5.88 14.19
N PRO A 124 20.52 -6.37 14.32
CA PRO A 124 20.76 -7.65 14.97
C PRO A 124 20.40 -7.58 16.47
N PRO A 125 19.92 -8.69 17.08
CA PRO A 125 19.68 -8.75 18.52
C PRO A 125 20.95 -8.38 19.32
N PRO A 126 20.81 -7.72 20.49
CA PRO A 126 19.56 -7.47 21.21
C PRO A 126 18.84 -6.16 20.82
N ALA A 127 19.35 -5.41 19.84
CA ALA A 127 18.67 -4.22 19.37
C ALA A 127 17.38 -4.60 18.61
N THR A 128 16.35 -3.76 18.71
CA THR A 128 15.04 -4.05 18.11
C THR A 128 14.49 -2.86 17.33
N SER A 129 13.73 -3.18 16.28
CA SER A 129 12.88 -2.21 15.58
C SER A 129 11.47 -2.23 16.15
N LYS A 130 10.95 -1.09 16.58
CA LYS A 130 9.57 -1.00 17.06
C LYS A 130 8.59 -1.11 15.89
N VAL A 131 7.56 -1.95 16.04
CA VAL A 131 6.56 -2.20 15.00
C VAL A 131 5.17 -1.97 15.58
N LEU A 132 4.40 -1.04 15.01
CA LEU A 132 3.00 -0.85 15.42
C LEU A 132 2.11 -1.80 14.61
N VAL A 133 1.34 -2.66 15.27
CA VAL A 133 0.40 -3.57 14.63
C VAL A 133 -1.03 -3.13 14.94
N LEU A 134 -1.76 -2.71 13.90
CA LEU A 134 -3.14 -2.25 13.99
C LEU A 134 -4.08 -3.43 13.79
N VAL A 135 -4.81 -3.81 14.84
CA VAL A 135 -5.54 -5.09 14.89
C VAL A 135 -7.03 -4.88 14.68
N GLY A 136 -7.57 -5.50 13.64
CA GLY A 136 -8.99 -5.55 13.33
C GLY A 136 -9.79 -6.55 14.17
N PRO A 137 -11.13 -6.51 14.12
CA PRO A 137 -12.00 -7.39 14.91
C PRO A 137 -12.22 -8.79 14.31
N GLY A 138 -11.59 -9.09 13.16
CA GLY A 138 -11.84 -10.31 12.38
C GLY A 138 -10.56 -11.05 12.00
N ASN A 139 -10.65 -11.90 10.96
CA ASN A 139 -9.55 -12.78 10.55
C ASN A 139 -8.26 -11.99 10.27
N ASN A 140 -8.35 -10.87 9.54
CA ASN A 140 -7.18 -10.03 9.23
C ASN A 140 -6.45 -9.56 10.51
N GLY A 141 -7.21 -9.20 11.56
CA GLY A 141 -6.62 -8.83 12.85
C GLY A 141 -5.94 -10.02 13.53
N GLY A 142 -6.52 -11.21 13.42
CA GLY A 142 -5.88 -12.45 13.85
C GLY A 142 -4.54 -12.70 13.14
N ASP A 143 -4.47 -12.49 11.83
CA ASP A 143 -3.22 -12.59 11.05
C ASP A 143 -2.17 -11.60 11.56
N GLY A 144 -2.57 -10.38 11.90
CA GLY A 144 -1.72 -9.37 12.54
C GLY A 144 -1.20 -9.78 13.93
N LEU A 145 -2.06 -10.39 14.76
CA LEU A 145 -1.64 -10.91 16.08
C LEU A 145 -0.62 -12.04 15.94
N VAL A 146 -0.81 -12.95 14.99
CA VAL A 146 0.17 -14.00 14.66
C VAL A 146 1.47 -13.39 14.15
N ALA A 147 1.41 -12.42 13.24
CA ALA A 147 2.58 -11.73 12.72
C ALA A 147 3.39 -11.05 13.85
N ALA A 148 2.70 -10.36 14.76
CA ALA A 148 3.32 -9.74 15.94
C ALA A 148 4.06 -10.78 16.81
N ARG A 149 3.47 -11.96 17.03
CA ARG A 149 4.12 -13.03 17.79
C ARG A 149 5.40 -13.51 17.12
N HIS A 150 5.37 -13.81 15.83
CA HIS A 150 6.55 -14.27 15.10
C HIS A 150 7.66 -13.21 15.11
N LEU A 151 7.31 -11.94 14.85
CA LEU A 151 8.27 -10.84 14.90
C LEU A 151 8.93 -10.71 16.28
N LYS A 152 8.16 -10.83 17.37
CA LYS A 152 8.70 -10.81 18.74
C LYS A 152 9.67 -11.97 18.98
N LEU A 153 9.31 -13.19 18.57
CA LEU A 153 10.11 -14.40 18.75
C LEU A 153 11.43 -14.38 17.96
N TRP A 154 11.50 -13.67 16.85
CA TRP A 154 12.75 -13.48 16.10
C TRP A 154 13.75 -12.52 16.78
N GLY A 155 13.34 -11.85 17.86
CA GLY A 155 14.23 -11.11 18.76
C GLY A 155 14.80 -9.80 18.23
N SER A 156 14.49 -9.44 16.97
CA SER A 156 14.97 -8.22 16.31
C SER A 156 13.87 -7.14 16.18
N TYR A 157 12.68 -7.43 16.72
CA TYR A 157 11.52 -6.54 16.67
C TYR A 157 10.88 -6.35 18.04
N ASP A 158 10.32 -5.17 18.25
CA ASP A 158 9.51 -4.81 19.41
C ASP A 158 8.09 -4.44 18.97
N PRO A 159 7.22 -5.43 18.72
CA PRO A 159 5.85 -5.17 18.35
C PRO A 159 5.04 -4.53 19.49
N VAL A 160 4.20 -3.58 19.11
CA VAL A 160 3.19 -2.91 19.93
C VAL A 160 1.87 -3.05 19.21
N ILE A 161 0.82 -3.55 19.86
CA ILE A 161 -0.49 -3.75 19.23
C ILE A 161 -1.46 -2.62 19.61
N TYR A 162 -2.37 -2.27 18.71
CA TYR A 162 -3.57 -1.48 19.00
C TYR A 162 -4.81 -2.26 18.55
N TYR A 163 -5.63 -2.73 19.50
CA TYR A 163 -6.80 -3.56 19.24
C TYR A 163 -8.10 -2.94 19.82
N PRO A 164 -8.62 -1.86 19.20
CA PRO A 164 -9.67 -1.03 19.81
C PRO A 164 -11.04 -1.69 19.90
N LYS A 165 -11.27 -2.78 19.16
CA LYS A 165 -12.53 -3.53 19.18
C LYS A 165 -12.27 -5.02 19.16
N LYS A 166 -12.03 -5.59 20.35
CA LYS A 166 -11.83 -7.03 20.51
C LYS A 166 -13.11 -7.80 20.17
N SER A 167 -13.00 -8.77 19.28
CA SER A 167 -14.10 -9.69 19.02
C SER A 167 -14.23 -10.72 20.14
N THR A 168 -15.47 -10.93 20.59
CA THR A 168 -15.84 -11.96 21.57
C THR A 168 -16.47 -13.19 20.93
N SER A 169 -16.68 -13.18 19.61
CA SER A 169 -17.40 -14.25 18.91
C SER A 169 -16.52 -15.45 18.57
N ASN A 170 -15.19 -15.26 18.50
CA ASN A 170 -14.24 -16.35 18.24
C ASN A 170 -13.17 -16.38 19.34
N PRO A 171 -13.12 -17.43 20.18
CA PRO A 171 -12.14 -17.53 21.27
C PRO A 171 -10.69 -17.60 20.79
N LEU A 172 -10.45 -17.89 19.50
CA LEU A 172 -9.11 -17.86 18.89
C LEU A 172 -8.39 -16.54 19.14
N TYR A 173 -9.06 -15.40 18.91
CA TYR A 173 -8.42 -14.10 19.08
C TYR A 173 -7.98 -13.84 20.51
N GLY A 174 -8.76 -14.29 21.50
CA GLY A 174 -8.38 -14.24 22.91
C GLY A 174 -7.13 -15.07 23.21
N ARG A 175 -7.00 -16.26 22.60
CA ARG A 175 -5.79 -17.09 22.72
C ARG A 175 -4.57 -16.42 22.09
N LEU A 176 -4.71 -15.78 20.93
CA LEU A 176 -3.61 -15.05 20.27
C LEU A 176 -3.16 -13.85 21.11
N VAL A 177 -4.11 -13.08 21.66
CA VAL A 177 -3.78 -11.98 22.59
C VAL A 177 -3.04 -12.52 23.83
N LYS A 178 -3.48 -13.66 24.39
CA LYS A 178 -2.78 -14.30 25.52
C LYS A 178 -1.34 -14.69 25.17
N GLN A 179 -1.10 -15.25 23.99
CA GLN A 179 0.25 -15.57 23.53
C GLN A 179 1.15 -14.33 23.43
N LEU A 180 0.62 -13.19 22.99
CA LEU A 180 1.36 -11.92 22.95
C LEU A 180 1.64 -11.38 24.36
N GLN A 181 0.67 -11.51 25.27
CA GLN A 181 0.86 -11.15 26.69
C GLN A 181 1.96 -11.99 27.35
N ASP A 182 2.02 -13.30 27.06
CA ASP A 182 3.06 -14.20 27.57
C ASP A 182 4.45 -13.89 27.00
N LEU A 183 4.53 -13.05 25.95
CA LEU A 183 5.76 -12.54 25.35
C LEU A 183 6.02 -11.06 25.71
N ASP A 184 5.27 -10.49 26.66
CA ASP A 184 5.39 -9.09 27.08
C ASP A 184 5.22 -8.08 25.92
N VAL A 185 4.35 -8.39 24.96
CA VAL A 185 3.99 -7.46 23.87
C VAL A 185 3.09 -6.37 24.42
N THR A 186 3.47 -5.11 24.17
CA THR A 186 2.70 -3.95 24.65
C THR A 186 1.40 -3.80 23.86
N GLU A 187 0.30 -3.54 24.56
CA GLU A 187 -0.99 -3.21 23.96
C GLU A 187 -1.38 -1.76 24.32
N LEU A 188 -1.64 -0.94 23.30
CA LEU A 188 -2.19 0.40 23.44
C LEU A 188 -3.71 0.33 23.57
N SER A 189 -4.26 1.20 24.41
CA SER A 189 -5.69 1.25 24.74
C SER A 189 -6.43 2.33 23.96
N THR A 190 -5.76 3.40 23.52
CA THR A 190 -6.42 4.55 22.91
C THR A 190 -5.77 5.01 21.61
N LEU A 191 -6.55 5.69 20.76
CA LEU A 191 -6.03 6.31 19.54
C LEU A 191 -5.03 7.44 19.85
N ASP A 192 -5.15 8.11 21.00
CA ASP A 192 -4.20 9.15 21.38
C ASP A 192 -2.84 8.58 21.77
N GLU A 193 -2.78 7.39 22.38
CA GLU A 193 -1.53 6.66 22.59
C GLU A 193 -0.88 6.26 21.26
N VAL A 194 -1.68 5.84 20.27
CA VAL A 194 -1.19 5.56 18.92
C VAL A 194 -0.59 6.81 18.28
N LYS A 195 -1.32 7.94 18.33
CA LYS A 195 -0.82 9.22 17.80
C LYS A 195 0.44 9.69 18.51
N HIS A 196 0.53 9.50 19.82
CA HIS A 196 1.71 9.83 20.60
C HIS A 196 2.91 8.96 20.20
N LEU A 197 2.68 7.65 20.04
CA LEU A 197 3.70 6.72 19.55
C LEU A 197 4.16 7.05 18.13
N LEU A 198 3.30 7.62 17.30
CA LEU A 198 3.64 8.01 15.92
C LEU A 198 4.14 9.46 15.78
N ASP A 199 4.23 10.25 16.87
CA ASP A 199 4.77 11.62 16.81
C ASP A 199 6.22 11.58 16.30
N ARG A 200 6.49 12.25 15.16
CA ARG A 200 7.79 12.30 14.47
C ARG A 200 8.98 12.63 15.39
N ARG A 201 8.76 13.38 16.47
CA ARG A 201 9.84 13.71 17.41
C ARG A 201 10.30 12.53 18.25
N ASN A 202 9.45 11.53 18.41
CA ASN A 202 9.61 10.45 19.38
C ASN A 202 9.36 9.05 18.80
N SER A 203 8.94 8.93 17.53
CA SER A 203 8.19 7.74 17.15
C SER A 203 8.98 6.45 17.32
N GLY A 204 10.24 6.40 16.86
CA GLY A 204 11.07 5.19 16.93
C GLY A 204 10.45 3.94 16.27
N VAL A 205 9.23 4.07 15.72
CA VAL A 205 8.47 3.05 15.01
C VAL A 205 9.07 2.94 13.63
N ALA A 206 9.59 1.76 13.31
CA ALA A 206 10.20 1.47 12.02
C ALA A 206 9.15 1.25 10.93
N LEU A 207 8.00 0.65 11.28
CA LEU A 207 6.90 0.37 10.36
C LEU A 207 5.57 0.14 11.09
N ILE A 208 4.48 0.24 10.33
CA ILE A 208 3.12 -0.07 10.76
C ILE A 208 2.60 -1.28 9.98
N ILE A 209 2.01 -2.25 10.66
CA ILE A 209 1.25 -3.34 10.03
C ILE A 209 -0.22 -2.97 10.11
N ASP A 210 -0.83 -2.70 8.97
CA ASP A 210 -2.28 -2.56 8.83
C ASP A 210 -2.92 -3.95 8.69
N SER A 211 -3.51 -4.43 9.77
CA SER A 211 -4.26 -5.68 9.83
C SER A 211 -5.71 -5.43 10.29
N LEU A 212 -6.28 -4.27 9.94
CA LEU A 212 -7.62 -3.89 10.36
C LEU A 212 -8.69 -4.64 9.55
N PHE A 213 -8.62 -4.58 8.22
CA PHE A 213 -9.69 -5.07 7.34
C PHE A 213 -9.13 -5.78 6.10
N GLY A 214 -9.52 -7.05 5.91
CA GLY A 214 -9.17 -7.84 4.72
C GLY A 214 -10.33 -7.93 3.71
N PHE A 215 -10.28 -8.92 2.82
CA PHE A 215 -11.24 -9.09 1.71
C PHE A 215 -12.74 -9.19 2.10
N SER A 216 -13.06 -9.49 3.36
CA SER A 216 -14.45 -9.60 3.84
C SER A 216 -15.04 -8.27 4.31
N PHE A 217 -14.24 -7.21 4.32
CA PHE A 217 -14.69 -5.88 4.69
C PHE A 217 -15.72 -5.34 3.70
N LYS A 218 -16.73 -4.66 4.23
CA LYS A 218 -17.76 -3.97 3.45
C LYS A 218 -17.86 -2.54 3.96
N PRO A 219 -17.62 -1.53 3.09
CA PRO A 219 -17.90 -0.14 3.42
C PRO A 219 -19.35 0.08 3.91
N PRO A 220 -19.63 1.14 4.68
CA PRO A 220 -18.69 2.19 5.12
C PRO A 220 -17.88 1.81 6.37
N LEU A 221 -16.78 2.53 6.57
CA LEU A 221 -16.03 2.53 7.83
C LEU A 221 -16.91 3.02 8.98
N ARG A 222 -16.69 2.47 10.18
CA ARG A 222 -17.45 2.78 11.39
C ARG A 222 -16.51 2.97 12.58
N PRO A 223 -16.95 3.70 13.62
CA PRO A 223 -16.19 3.81 14.86
C PRO A 223 -15.84 2.44 15.48
N PRO A 224 -14.63 2.29 16.05
CA PRO A 224 -13.58 3.31 16.23
C PRO A 224 -12.56 3.40 15.07
N PHE A 225 -12.83 2.76 13.92
CA PHE A 225 -11.83 2.60 12.86
C PHE A 225 -11.80 3.73 11.83
N ASP A 226 -12.90 4.46 11.69
CA ASP A 226 -13.00 5.64 10.83
C ASP A 226 -12.00 6.74 11.26
N ASP A 227 -11.92 7.05 12.55
CA ASP A 227 -10.95 8.04 13.07
C ASP A 227 -9.51 7.58 12.89
N LEU A 228 -9.22 6.29 13.11
CA LEU A 228 -7.89 5.71 12.91
C LEU A 228 -7.47 5.79 11.44
N ILE A 229 -8.30 5.30 10.53
CA ILE A 229 -8.00 5.29 9.10
C ILE A 229 -7.93 6.72 8.55
N GLY A 230 -8.81 7.61 9.02
CA GLY A 230 -8.75 9.04 8.69
C GLY A 230 -7.43 9.68 9.15
N TYR A 231 -6.95 9.34 10.34
CA TYR A 231 -5.63 9.77 10.83
C TYR A 231 -4.50 9.23 9.95
N LEU A 232 -4.49 7.92 9.66
CA LEU A 232 -3.45 7.31 8.80
C LEU A 232 -3.40 7.96 7.43
N SER A 233 -4.57 8.11 6.78
CA SER A 233 -4.68 8.68 5.44
C SER A 233 -4.24 10.15 5.40
N SER A 234 -4.64 10.96 6.37
CA SER A 234 -4.27 12.38 6.41
C SER A 234 -2.79 12.63 6.74
N ASN A 235 -2.09 11.61 7.23
CA ASN A 235 -0.71 11.72 7.71
C ASN A 235 0.24 10.77 6.97
N ASN A 236 -0.17 10.11 5.89
CA ASN A 236 0.59 9.03 5.24
C ASN A 236 2.04 9.44 4.84
N GLU A 237 2.26 10.67 4.35
CA GLU A 237 3.60 11.21 4.03
C GLU A 237 4.51 11.40 5.27
N SER A 238 3.92 11.33 6.45
CA SER A 238 4.57 11.61 7.73
C SER A 238 4.74 10.42 8.64
N LEU A 239 4.10 9.31 8.30
CA LEU A 239 4.12 8.07 9.05
C LEU A 239 5.27 7.16 8.57
N PRO A 240 5.70 6.23 9.43
CA PRO A 240 6.53 5.11 8.99
C PRO A 240 5.86 4.32 7.85
N PRO A 241 6.63 3.55 7.06
CA PRO A 241 6.10 2.66 6.05
C PRO A 241 4.95 1.78 6.59
N ILE A 242 3.83 1.75 5.87
CA ILE A 242 2.68 0.90 6.19
C ILE A 242 2.73 -0.37 5.33
N VAL A 243 2.55 -1.51 5.98
CA VAL A 243 2.41 -2.84 5.39
C VAL A 243 0.95 -3.27 5.53
N ALA A 244 0.22 -3.28 4.42
CA ALA A 244 -1.17 -3.73 4.40
C ALA A 244 -1.26 -5.25 4.30
N VAL A 245 -2.01 -5.86 5.22
CA VAL A 245 -2.33 -7.28 5.20
C VAL A 245 -3.60 -7.48 4.39
N ASP A 246 -3.47 -8.30 3.35
CA ASP A 246 -4.50 -8.71 2.41
C ASP A 246 -4.98 -7.62 1.43
N ILE A 247 -5.51 -6.53 1.98
CA ILE A 247 -6.01 -5.33 1.27
C ILE A 247 -5.70 -4.10 2.14
N PRO A 248 -5.30 -2.94 1.58
CA PRO A 248 -5.18 -1.72 2.35
C PRO A 248 -6.52 -1.31 2.97
N SER A 249 -6.56 -1.17 4.29
CA SER A 249 -7.82 -0.91 5.00
C SER A 249 -8.46 0.40 4.55
N GLY A 250 -9.74 0.32 4.20
CA GLY A 250 -10.51 1.44 3.63
C GLY A 250 -10.64 1.38 2.11
N TRP A 251 -9.87 0.54 1.42
CA TRP A 251 -10.11 0.23 0.01
C TRP A 251 -11.32 -0.69 -0.16
N ASP A 252 -12.03 -0.52 -1.27
CA ASP A 252 -12.91 -1.55 -1.79
C ASP A 252 -12.05 -2.72 -2.31
N VAL A 253 -12.52 -3.95 -2.10
CA VAL A 253 -11.76 -5.17 -2.36
C VAL A 253 -11.62 -5.45 -3.86
N ASP A 254 -12.62 -5.08 -4.65
CA ASP A 254 -12.63 -5.29 -6.09
C ASP A 254 -12.24 -3.99 -6.82
N ASP A 255 -12.75 -2.84 -6.35
CA ASP A 255 -12.57 -1.55 -7.03
C ASP A 255 -11.34 -0.74 -6.52
N GLY A 256 -10.70 -1.12 -5.42
CA GLY A 256 -9.55 -0.40 -4.89
C GLY A 256 -9.93 0.87 -4.10
N PRO A 257 -9.12 1.96 -4.14
CA PRO A 257 -9.32 3.10 -3.24
C PRO A 257 -10.74 3.70 -3.32
N ALA A 258 -11.44 3.74 -2.19
CA ALA A 258 -12.82 4.21 -2.08
C ALA A 258 -12.92 5.54 -1.31
N GLY A 259 -12.13 6.53 -1.72
CA GLY A 259 -12.13 7.89 -1.15
C GLY A 259 -11.21 8.10 0.05
N VAL A 260 -10.68 7.03 0.66
CA VAL A 260 -9.63 7.09 1.68
C VAL A 260 -8.50 6.12 1.33
N ASP A 261 -7.27 6.56 1.53
CA ASP A 261 -6.09 5.73 1.28
C ASP A 261 -5.05 5.96 2.38
N ILE A 262 -4.70 4.89 3.10
CA ILE A 262 -3.71 4.92 4.17
C ILE A 262 -2.28 5.07 3.65
N GLY A 263 -2.06 5.00 2.32
CA GLY A 263 -0.73 5.15 1.73
C GLY A 263 0.19 3.98 2.04
N ALA A 264 -0.34 2.76 1.96
CA ALA A 264 0.45 1.55 2.17
C ALA A 264 1.62 1.48 1.17
N SER A 265 2.81 1.21 1.69
CA SER A 265 4.04 1.06 0.89
C SER A 265 4.32 -0.38 0.50
N VAL A 266 3.75 -1.33 1.25
CA VAL A 266 3.84 -2.77 1.01
C VAL A 266 2.44 -3.38 1.12
N LEU A 267 2.12 -4.28 0.21
CA LEU A 267 0.90 -5.09 0.25
C LEU A 267 1.27 -6.57 0.34
N VAL A 268 0.69 -7.28 1.30
CA VAL A 268 0.81 -8.74 1.42
C VAL A 268 -0.54 -9.36 1.08
N SER A 269 -0.73 -9.76 -0.18
CA SER A 269 -1.92 -10.51 -0.56
C SER A 269 -1.85 -11.92 0.02
N LEU A 270 -2.89 -12.32 0.75
CA LEU A 270 -3.02 -13.67 1.30
C LEU A 270 -3.82 -14.56 0.34
N THR A 271 -3.38 -15.82 0.19
CA THR A 271 -3.95 -16.84 -0.70
C THR A 271 -3.79 -16.53 -2.19
N ALA A 272 -4.38 -15.42 -2.64
CA ALA A 272 -4.21 -14.85 -3.97
C ALA A 272 -4.48 -13.34 -3.92
N PRO A 273 -3.94 -12.55 -4.86
CA PRO A 273 -4.26 -11.12 -4.95
C PRO A 273 -5.74 -10.88 -5.22
N LYS A 274 -6.27 -9.78 -4.68
CA LYS A 274 -7.63 -9.29 -4.98
C LYS A 274 -7.59 -8.25 -6.11
N PRO A 275 -8.69 -7.97 -6.82
CA PRO A 275 -8.67 -7.04 -7.95
C PRO A 275 -8.20 -5.63 -7.58
N ALA A 276 -8.47 -5.17 -6.35
CA ALA A 276 -7.92 -3.93 -5.83
C ALA A 276 -6.39 -3.85 -5.86
N ALA A 277 -5.69 -4.99 -5.69
CA ALA A 277 -4.23 -5.05 -5.71
C ALA A 277 -3.64 -4.65 -7.08
N LEU A 278 -4.42 -4.70 -8.16
CA LEU A 278 -3.98 -4.25 -9.48
C LEU A 278 -3.77 -2.73 -9.56
N LYS A 279 -4.34 -1.98 -8.62
CA LYS A 279 -4.16 -0.52 -8.49
C LYS A 279 -3.08 -0.16 -7.48
N PHE A 280 -2.47 -1.15 -6.83
CA PHE A 280 -1.41 -0.94 -5.85
C PHE A 280 -0.08 -0.66 -6.55
N THR A 281 0.65 0.35 -6.08
CA THR A 281 1.89 0.82 -6.73
C THR A 281 3.15 0.59 -5.87
N GLY A 282 3.01 0.06 -4.66
CA GLY A 282 4.13 -0.25 -3.76
C GLY A 282 4.72 -1.66 -3.97
N SER A 283 5.53 -2.10 -3.01
CA SER A 283 6.06 -3.47 -3.00
C SER A 283 4.93 -4.48 -2.75
N HIS A 284 4.70 -5.40 -3.68
CA HIS A 284 3.62 -6.38 -3.57
C HIS A 284 4.18 -7.78 -3.35
N TYR A 285 3.66 -8.47 -2.33
CA TYR A 285 3.99 -9.84 -2.00
C TYR A 285 2.74 -10.73 -1.98
N LEU A 286 2.94 -11.99 -2.33
CA LEU A 286 2.00 -13.08 -2.13
C LEU A 286 2.47 -13.94 -0.95
N GLY A 287 1.56 -14.22 -0.02
CA GLY A 287 1.75 -15.11 1.12
C GLY A 287 0.57 -16.09 1.28
N GLY A 288 0.67 -17.02 2.24
CA GLY A 288 -0.36 -18.05 2.44
C GLY A 288 -0.17 -19.27 1.52
N ARG A 289 1.03 -19.85 1.51
CA ARG A 289 1.36 -21.01 0.67
C ARG A 289 0.78 -22.31 1.25
N PHE A 290 -0.50 -22.58 0.98
CA PHE A 290 -1.20 -23.82 1.38
C PHE A 290 -2.18 -24.36 0.33
N ILE A 291 -2.34 -23.65 -0.81
CA ILE A 291 -3.29 -24.02 -1.85
C ILE A 291 -2.77 -25.22 -2.65
N ASN A 292 -3.59 -26.28 -2.72
CA ASN A 292 -3.31 -27.45 -3.53
C ASN A 292 -3.63 -27.19 -5.03
N PRO A 293 -3.07 -27.97 -5.98
CA PRO A 293 -3.28 -27.75 -7.41
C PRO A 293 -4.75 -27.79 -7.87
N HIS A 294 -5.59 -28.62 -7.23
CA HIS A 294 -7.00 -28.74 -7.59
C HIS A 294 -7.79 -27.46 -7.27
N ILE A 295 -7.58 -26.91 -6.07
CA ILE A 295 -8.16 -25.62 -5.68
C ILE A 295 -7.59 -24.50 -6.56
N ALA A 296 -6.28 -24.52 -6.85
CA ALA A 296 -5.68 -23.51 -7.71
C ALA A 296 -6.28 -23.47 -9.12
N GLU A 297 -6.54 -24.64 -9.72
CA GLU A 297 -7.21 -24.77 -11.02
C GLU A 297 -8.68 -24.32 -10.94
N LYS A 298 -9.42 -24.78 -9.93
CA LYS A 298 -10.85 -24.46 -9.73
C LYS A 298 -11.10 -22.95 -9.61
N TYR A 299 -10.22 -22.24 -8.91
CA TYR A 299 -10.33 -20.79 -8.69
C TYR A 299 -9.53 -19.96 -9.68
N ASP A 300 -8.91 -20.59 -10.67
CA ASP A 300 -8.12 -19.95 -11.73
C ASP A 300 -6.99 -19.04 -11.18
N ILE A 301 -6.25 -19.54 -10.20
CA ILE A 301 -5.10 -18.87 -9.55
C ILE A 301 -3.79 -19.66 -9.67
N GLY A 302 -3.74 -20.68 -10.53
CA GLY A 302 -2.55 -21.51 -10.70
C GLY A 302 -1.29 -20.73 -11.08
N ASP A 303 -1.44 -19.61 -11.80
CA ASP A 303 -0.34 -18.73 -12.22
C ASP A 303 0.34 -18.02 -11.04
N VAL A 304 -0.42 -17.58 -10.03
CA VAL A 304 0.14 -16.97 -8.82
C VAL A 304 0.74 -18.01 -7.90
N ILE A 305 0.09 -19.17 -7.74
CA ILE A 305 0.61 -20.25 -6.90
C ILE A 305 1.93 -20.81 -7.45
N ALA A 306 2.10 -20.85 -8.77
CA ALA A 306 3.34 -21.30 -9.40
C ALA A 306 4.54 -20.35 -9.19
N LYS A 307 4.33 -19.13 -8.65
CA LYS A 307 5.43 -18.18 -8.40
C LYS A 307 6.28 -18.53 -7.19
N TYR A 308 5.75 -19.29 -6.21
CA TYR A 308 6.54 -19.76 -5.07
C TYR A 308 7.68 -20.68 -5.51
N LYS A 309 8.88 -20.52 -4.93
CA LYS A 309 10.07 -21.32 -5.25
C LYS A 309 10.57 -22.06 -4.03
N GLY A 310 11.08 -23.29 -4.22
CA GLY A 310 11.67 -24.08 -3.14
C GLY A 310 10.76 -24.18 -1.92
N ASP A 311 11.30 -23.78 -0.76
CA ASP A 311 10.65 -23.71 0.56
C ASP A 311 10.12 -22.31 0.91
N GLU A 312 10.13 -21.35 -0.02
CA GLU A 312 9.67 -20.00 0.24
C GLU A 312 8.16 -19.96 0.55
N MET A 313 7.80 -19.34 1.65
CA MET A 313 6.41 -19.15 2.06
C MET A 313 5.83 -17.80 1.60
N VAL A 314 6.66 -16.95 0.99
CA VAL A 314 6.30 -15.63 0.42
C VAL A 314 7.09 -15.36 -0.85
N VAL A 315 6.46 -14.72 -1.83
CA VAL A 315 7.08 -14.30 -3.10
C VAL A 315 6.71 -12.86 -3.45
N LYS A 316 7.66 -12.10 -4.00
CA LYS A 316 7.42 -10.73 -4.51
C LYS A 316 6.76 -10.83 -5.90
N LEU A 317 5.70 -10.06 -6.15
CA LEU A 317 4.90 -10.07 -7.38
C LEU A 317 5.37 -9.02 -8.41
#